data_AF-A0A1N6MQS1-F1
#
_entry.id   AF-A0A1N6MQS1-F1
#
_cell.length_a   1.000
_cell.length_b   1.000
_cell.length_c   1.000
_cell.angle_alpha   90.00
_cell.angle_beta   90.00
_cell.angle_gamma   90.00
#
_symmetry.space_group_name_H-M   'P 1'
#
loop_
_entity.id
_entity.type
_entity.pdbx_description
1 polymer ?
#
loop_
_entity_poly.entity_id
_entity_poly.type
_entity_poly.pdbx_seq_one_letter_code
_entity_poly.pdbx_strand_id
1 'polypeptide(L)'
;MLSTDKYQPVGDESVGYPQICIRTNRTPERTNIKPMITAAMAIMAIAKNFPWNLDDNEKEAIIKGALKILGIAFGSGGFGHAWVIYFNSAEEGDNTSYAFHPGYGFVKNSEHSSTNDSPERKFHMQHCVKINNKSITPEFIEQTFIPELIDESNQLSKMMKMTSEDMQNGAYTPVTNCSWFAGKLWNQIMQLEFEQPAEIELNQVEFEQSFENYINLDELADKLGLPLVKDIRGIGDPGMLAENIKNNFHI
;
A
#
# COMPACT_ATOMS: atom_id res chain seq x y z
N MET A 1 12.76 5.09 -10.59
CA MET A 1 14.04 5.01 -9.85
C MET A 1 13.77 5.27 -8.35
N LEU A 2 14.61 4.80 -7.41
CA LEU A 2 14.54 5.27 -6.02
C LEU A 2 15.28 6.59 -5.90
N SER A 3 14.67 7.58 -5.25
CA SER A 3 15.30 8.86 -4.95
C SER A 3 14.95 9.27 -3.52
N THR A 4 15.92 9.87 -2.84
CA THR A 4 15.83 10.30 -1.44
C THR A 4 16.50 11.67 -1.29
N ASP A 5 16.10 12.58 -2.16
CA ASP A 5 16.68 13.90 -2.36
C ASP A 5 16.01 14.98 -1.52
N LYS A 6 14.79 14.74 -1.02
CA LYS A 6 14.06 15.67 -0.16
C LYS A 6 14.11 15.24 1.31
N TYR A 7 14.16 16.23 2.19
CA TYR A 7 14.25 16.05 3.63
C TYR A 7 13.49 17.17 4.33
N GLN A 8 12.43 16.81 5.04
CA GLN A 8 11.54 17.73 5.75
C GLN A 8 11.06 17.06 7.05
N PRO A 9 11.90 17.01 8.10
CA PRO A 9 11.61 16.22 9.30
C PRO A 9 10.40 16.68 10.10
N VAL A 10 9.87 17.88 9.82
CA VAL A 10 8.66 18.44 10.46
C VAL A 10 7.49 18.61 9.48
N GLY A 11 7.59 18.09 8.26
CA GLY A 11 6.54 18.26 7.24
C GLY A 11 6.69 19.55 6.43
N ASP A 12 5.59 20.05 5.85
CA ASP A 12 5.58 21.27 5.05
C ASP A 12 5.07 22.45 5.88
N GLU A 13 5.97 23.33 6.33
CA GLU A 13 5.60 24.49 7.15
C GLU A 13 4.61 25.42 6.45
N SER A 14 4.58 25.46 5.11
CA SER A 14 3.67 26.33 4.36
C SER A 14 2.20 25.88 4.41
N VAL A 15 1.96 24.61 4.72
CA VAL A 15 0.62 24.02 4.90
C VAL A 15 0.03 24.39 6.27
N GLY A 16 0.88 24.55 7.28
CA GLY A 16 0.49 24.80 8.68
C GLY A 16 0.08 23.53 9.44
N TYR A 17 -0.09 23.64 10.76
CA TYR A 17 -0.26 22.50 11.67
C TYR A 17 -1.63 22.51 12.41
N PRO A 18 -2.13 21.34 12.87
CA PRO A 18 -1.59 20.01 12.58
C PRO A 18 -1.75 19.65 11.10
N GLN A 19 -0.87 18.79 10.60
CA GLN A 19 -0.90 18.33 9.19
C GLN A 19 -0.65 16.83 9.09
N ILE A 20 -1.15 16.25 8.01
CA ILE A 20 -0.84 14.88 7.63
C ILE A 20 -0.12 14.89 6.29
N CYS A 21 0.89 14.06 6.16
CA CYS A 21 1.69 13.93 4.96
C CYS A 21 1.79 12.47 4.51
N ILE A 22 1.55 12.22 3.23
CA ILE A 22 1.89 10.95 2.59
C ILE A 22 3.21 11.09 1.86
N ARG A 23 4.12 10.13 2.06
CA ARG A 23 5.48 10.14 1.50
C ARG A 23 5.75 8.92 0.68
N THR A 24 6.64 9.08 -0.30
CA THR A 24 7.31 7.97 -0.96
C THR A 24 8.73 8.33 -1.39
N ASN A 25 9.64 7.35 -1.34
CA ASN A 25 11.00 7.47 -1.86
C ASN A 25 11.12 7.06 -3.34
N ARG A 26 10.00 7.08 -4.08
CA ARG A 26 9.95 6.79 -5.51
C ARG A 26 9.89 8.03 -6.36
N THR A 27 10.59 7.99 -7.49
CA THR A 27 10.34 8.90 -8.60
C THR A 27 8.93 8.69 -9.17
N PRO A 28 8.32 9.71 -9.79
CA PRO A 28 7.00 9.67 -10.43
C PRO A 28 7.05 8.88 -11.75
N GLU A 29 7.59 7.67 -11.67
CA GLU A 29 7.71 6.71 -12.74
C GLU A 29 7.07 5.43 -12.23
N ARG A 30 5.95 5.05 -12.86
CA ARG A 30 5.28 3.78 -12.57
C ARG A 30 6.25 2.63 -12.68
N THR A 31 6.14 1.69 -11.76
CA THR A 31 6.89 0.45 -11.92
C THR A 31 6.35 -0.32 -13.12
N ASN A 32 7.24 -0.87 -13.96
CA ASN A 32 6.81 -1.76 -15.03
C ASN A 32 6.41 -3.11 -14.42
N ILE A 33 5.11 -3.29 -14.17
CA ILE A 33 4.56 -4.48 -13.50
C ILE A 33 4.42 -5.69 -14.44
N LYS A 34 4.50 -5.48 -15.76
CA LYS A 34 4.27 -6.52 -16.77
C LYS A 34 5.18 -7.75 -16.61
N PRO A 35 6.50 -7.64 -16.37
CA PRO A 35 7.35 -8.82 -16.22
C PRO A 35 7.00 -9.66 -15.00
N MET A 36 6.57 -9.04 -13.90
CA MET A 36 6.22 -9.74 -12.66
C MET A 36 4.91 -10.49 -12.82
N ILE A 37 3.93 -9.83 -13.43
CA ILE A 37 2.68 -10.44 -13.85
C ILE A 37 2.94 -11.61 -14.80
N THR A 38 3.80 -11.42 -15.80
CA THR A 38 4.16 -12.48 -16.75
C THR A 38 4.81 -13.67 -16.05
N ALA A 39 5.69 -13.42 -15.07
CA ALA A 39 6.33 -14.48 -14.28
C ALA A 39 5.32 -15.23 -13.39
N ALA A 40 4.41 -14.51 -12.74
CA ALA A 40 3.33 -15.11 -11.95
C ALA A 40 2.40 -15.95 -12.84
N MET A 41 2.04 -15.42 -14.01
CA MET A 41 1.25 -16.14 -15.02
C MET A 41 1.99 -17.34 -15.60
N ALA A 42 3.31 -17.28 -15.75
CA ALA A 42 4.10 -18.43 -16.20
C ALA A 42 4.04 -19.58 -15.19
N ILE A 43 4.07 -19.31 -13.88
CA ILE A 43 3.81 -20.35 -12.85
C ILE A 43 2.40 -20.93 -13.04
N MET A 44 1.39 -20.07 -13.19
CA MET A 44 0.01 -20.50 -13.41
C MET A 44 -0.18 -21.23 -14.75
N ALA A 45 0.62 -20.94 -15.77
CA ALA A 45 0.56 -21.56 -17.09
C ALA A 45 1.37 -22.87 -17.16
N ILE A 46 2.42 -23.03 -16.35
CA ILE A 46 3.01 -24.36 -16.10
C ILE A 46 1.92 -25.29 -15.56
N ALA A 47 1.01 -24.77 -14.73
CA ALA A 47 -0.19 -25.49 -14.32
C ALA A 47 -1.24 -25.72 -15.43
N LYS A 48 -1.21 -24.98 -16.57
CA LYS A 48 -2.02 -25.29 -17.78
C LYS A 48 -1.49 -26.51 -18.54
N ASN A 49 -0.20 -26.81 -18.42
CA ASN A 49 0.43 -28.00 -19.01
C ASN A 49 0.33 -29.23 -18.10
N PHE A 50 -0.03 -29.04 -16.83
CA PHE A 50 -0.63 -30.06 -15.98
C PHE A 50 -2.16 -30.02 -16.16
N PRO A 51 -2.89 -31.14 -16.05
CA PRO A 51 -4.34 -31.10 -16.17
C PRO A 51 -4.92 -30.19 -15.06
N TRP A 52 -5.91 -29.35 -15.40
CA TRP A 52 -6.71 -28.56 -14.44
C TRP A 52 -7.52 -29.42 -13.46
N ASN A 53 -7.41 -30.75 -13.52
CA ASN A 53 -7.85 -31.70 -12.50
C ASN A 53 -6.87 -31.74 -11.33
N LEU A 54 -6.43 -30.56 -10.90
CA LEU A 54 -5.59 -30.41 -9.72
C LEU A 54 -6.46 -30.62 -8.49
N ASP A 55 -5.91 -31.34 -7.51
CA ASP A 55 -6.51 -31.36 -6.18
C ASP A 55 -6.34 -30.00 -5.47
N ASP A 56 -6.97 -29.86 -4.32
CA ASP A 56 -6.96 -28.59 -3.58
C ASP A 56 -5.57 -28.21 -3.07
N ASN A 57 -4.70 -29.18 -2.78
CA ASN A 57 -3.32 -28.94 -2.32
C ASN A 57 -2.46 -28.44 -3.48
N GLU A 58 -2.61 -29.03 -4.67
CA GLU A 58 -1.89 -28.61 -5.87
C GLU A 58 -2.28 -27.18 -6.29
N LYS A 59 -3.59 -26.87 -6.26
CA LYS A 59 -4.08 -25.49 -6.49
C LYS A 59 -3.47 -24.52 -5.49
N GLU A 60 -3.47 -24.86 -4.21
CA GLU A 60 -2.89 -24.03 -3.16
C GLU A 60 -1.39 -23.78 -3.36
N ALA A 61 -0.64 -24.80 -3.78
CA ALA A 61 0.78 -24.67 -4.08
C ALA A 61 1.05 -23.70 -5.25
N ILE A 62 0.24 -23.73 -6.30
CA ILE A 62 0.35 -22.81 -7.44
C ILE A 62 0.01 -21.37 -7.02
N ILE A 63 -1.07 -21.18 -6.27
CA ILE A 63 -1.49 -19.88 -5.74
C ILE A 63 -0.36 -19.27 -4.91
N LYS A 64 0.15 -20.02 -3.92
CA LYS A 64 1.26 -19.58 -3.07
C LYS A 64 2.53 -19.31 -3.88
N GLY A 65 2.83 -20.13 -4.89
CA GLY A 65 3.98 -19.95 -5.77
C GLY A 65 3.92 -18.64 -6.55
N ALA A 66 2.79 -18.35 -7.18
CA ALA A 66 2.61 -17.12 -7.95
C ALA A 66 2.60 -15.87 -7.06
N LEU A 67 1.88 -15.92 -5.94
CA LEU A 67 1.85 -14.82 -4.97
C LEU A 67 3.19 -14.60 -4.29
N LYS A 68 4.01 -15.63 -4.12
CA LYS A 68 5.39 -15.48 -3.64
C LYS A 68 6.27 -14.73 -4.63
N ILE A 69 6.15 -15.00 -5.94
CA ILE A 69 6.88 -14.21 -6.96
C ILE A 69 6.46 -12.74 -6.90
N LEU A 70 5.15 -12.49 -6.88
CA LEU A 70 4.63 -11.14 -6.77
C LEU A 70 5.10 -10.52 -5.43
N GLY A 71 5.11 -11.27 -4.33
CA GLY A 71 5.48 -10.78 -3.00
C GLY A 71 6.95 -10.44 -2.90
N ILE A 72 7.82 -11.23 -3.55
CA ILE A 72 9.24 -10.91 -3.68
C ILE A 72 9.41 -9.63 -4.51
N ALA A 73 8.64 -9.46 -5.59
CA ALA A 73 8.70 -8.25 -6.38
C ALA A 73 8.24 -7.04 -5.54
N PHE A 74 6.96 -7.01 -5.13
CA PHE A 74 6.34 -5.85 -4.47
C PHE A 74 6.76 -5.63 -3.03
N GLY A 75 7.29 -6.65 -2.35
CA GLY A 75 7.87 -6.54 -1.00
C GLY A 75 9.37 -6.26 -1.01
N SER A 76 10.02 -6.21 -2.16
CA SER A 76 11.42 -5.78 -2.22
C SER A 76 11.52 -4.28 -2.05
N GLY A 77 12.46 -3.82 -1.21
CA GLY A 77 12.76 -2.39 -1.04
C GLY A 77 13.15 -1.69 -2.36
N GLY A 78 13.41 -2.44 -3.44
CA GLY A 78 13.64 -1.93 -4.80
C GLY A 78 12.43 -1.24 -5.43
N PHE A 79 11.22 -1.51 -4.97
CA PHE A 79 9.99 -0.82 -5.40
C PHE A 79 9.75 0.49 -4.67
N GLY A 80 10.51 0.72 -3.62
CA GLY A 80 10.33 1.85 -2.72
C GLY A 80 9.26 1.60 -1.69
N HIS A 81 9.04 2.60 -0.87
CA HIS A 81 8.14 2.59 0.26
C HIS A 81 7.19 3.77 0.16
N ALA A 82 6.01 3.58 0.73
CA ALA A 82 5.05 4.63 1.00
C ALA A 82 4.64 4.57 2.47
N TRP A 83 4.52 5.73 3.11
CA TRP A 83 4.14 5.84 4.51
C TRP A 83 3.42 7.17 4.77
N VAL A 84 2.70 7.23 5.87
CA VAL A 84 1.93 8.41 6.29
C VAL A 84 2.48 8.94 7.60
N ILE A 85 2.56 10.26 7.76
CA ILE A 85 2.99 10.91 9.00
C ILE A 85 1.98 11.98 9.38
N TYR A 86 1.54 11.96 10.63
CA TYR A 86 0.79 13.05 11.24
C TYR A 86 1.76 13.92 12.05
N PHE A 87 1.89 15.20 11.71
CA PHE A 87 2.67 16.19 12.45
C PHE A 87 1.73 17.05 13.30
N ASN A 88 1.88 16.99 14.62
CA ASN A 88 1.04 17.81 15.51
C ASN A 88 1.49 19.27 15.50
N SER A 89 2.79 19.52 15.36
CA SER A 89 3.39 20.85 15.33
C SER A 89 4.67 20.89 14.49
N ALA A 90 5.29 22.07 14.41
CA ALA A 90 6.59 22.27 13.78
C ALA A 90 7.76 21.82 14.67
N GLU A 91 7.50 21.23 15.84
CA GLU A 91 8.55 20.75 16.74
C GLU A 91 9.07 19.38 16.28
N GLU A 92 10.40 19.24 16.25
CA GLU A 92 11.05 17.97 15.91
C GLU A 92 10.61 16.87 16.88
N GLY A 93 10.22 15.72 16.34
CA GLY A 93 9.72 14.60 17.15
C GLY A 93 8.24 14.68 17.53
N ASP A 94 7.54 15.80 17.30
CA ASP A 94 6.11 15.93 17.60
C ASP A 94 5.22 15.43 16.44
N ASN A 95 5.28 14.12 16.24
CA ASN A 95 4.60 13.45 15.14
C ASN A 95 4.29 11.98 15.48
N THR A 96 3.45 11.38 14.64
CA THR A 96 3.21 9.94 14.60
C THR A 96 3.35 9.44 13.17
N SER A 97 4.17 8.41 12.93
CA SER A 97 4.32 7.78 11.62
C SER A 97 3.64 6.42 11.54
N TYR A 98 3.05 6.13 10.38
CA TYR A 98 2.33 4.90 10.07
C TYR A 98 2.89 4.27 8.79
N ALA A 99 3.36 3.05 8.91
CA ALA A 99 3.93 2.29 7.80
C ALA A 99 3.46 0.84 7.79
N PHE A 100 3.68 0.16 6.68
CA PHE A 100 3.35 -1.26 6.51
C PHE A 100 4.52 -1.97 5.83
N HIS A 101 5.05 -3.02 6.45
CA HIS A 101 6.31 -3.65 6.05
C HIS A 101 6.22 -5.16 5.88
N PRO A 102 7.01 -5.72 4.94
CA PRO A 102 7.14 -7.16 4.81
C PRO A 102 7.71 -7.77 6.10
N GLY A 103 7.06 -8.81 6.61
CA GLY A 103 7.45 -9.51 7.84
C GLY A 103 6.99 -8.87 9.15
N TYR A 104 6.52 -7.62 9.12
CA TYR A 104 6.06 -6.91 10.32
C TYR A 104 4.58 -6.51 10.27
N GLY A 105 4.01 -6.32 9.07
CA GLY A 105 2.69 -5.71 8.92
C GLY A 105 2.76 -4.22 9.29
N PHE A 106 1.78 -3.75 10.05
CA PHE A 106 1.70 -2.40 10.59
C PHE A 106 2.88 -2.09 11.50
N VAL A 107 3.46 -0.92 11.28
CA VAL A 107 4.55 -0.37 12.09
C VAL A 107 4.23 1.09 12.40
N LYS A 108 4.19 1.40 13.70
CA LYS A 108 4.11 2.75 14.22
C LYS A 108 5.52 3.29 14.49
N ASN A 109 5.74 4.58 14.25
CA ASN A 109 6.91 5.33 14.70
C ASN A 109 8.28 4.69 14.40
N SER A 110 8.38 3.88 13.33
CA SER A 110 9.60 3.12 13.02
C SER A 110 10.14 2.32 14.21
N GLU A 111 9.25 1.71 15.00
CA GLU A 111 9.60 0.97 16.22
C GLU A 111 10.51 -0.25 15.99
N HIS A 112 10.69 -0.69 14.74
CA HIS A 112 11.62 -1.76 14.39
C HIS A 112 12.88 -1.20 13.74
N SER A 113 14.06 -1.66 14.17
CA SER A 113 15.36 -1.16 13.66
C SER A 113 15.59 -1.38 12.16
N SER A 114 14.83 -2.29 11.55
CA SER A 114 14.83 -2.58 10.11
C SER A 114 13.81 -1.75 9.31
N THR A 115 12.96 -0.97 9.98
CA THR A 115 11.96 -0.11 9.39
C THR A 115 12.32 1.33 9.73
N ASN A 116 12.49 2.17 8.71
CA ASN A 116 12.88 3.55 8.89
C ASN A 116 11.86 4.52 8.29
N ASP A 117 10.61 4.09 8.10
CA ASP A 117 9.51 4.94 7.62
C ASP A 117 9.09 5.95 8.71
N SER A 118 9.95 6.96 8.88
CA SER A 118 9.89 8.02 9.89
C SER A 118 9.93 9.41 9.24
N PRO A 119 9.72 10.48 10.02
CA PRO A 119 9.95 11.84 9.55
C PRO A 119 11.38 12.11 9.09
N GLU A 120 12.35 11.45 9.71
CA GLU A 120 13.77 11.59 9.41
C GLU A 120 14.17 10.90 8.11
N ARG A 121 13.32 10.03 7.58
CA ARG A 121 13.59 9.36 6.31
C ARG A 121 13.40 10.32 5.15
N LYS A 122 14.49 10.49 4.42
CA LYS A 122 14.47 11.19 3.13
C LYS A 122 13.51 10.53 2.15
N PHE A 123 12.86 11.35 1.35
CA PHE A 123 11.83 10.95 0.40
C PHE A 123 12.08 11.64 -0.95
N HIS A 124 11.23 11.36 -1.94
CA HIS A 124 11.23 12.05 -3.23
C HIS A 124 9.93 12.81 -3.48
N MET A 125 8.80 12.17 -3.20
CA MET A 125 7.48 12.79 -3.26
C MET A 125 6.87 12.83 -1.86
N GLN A 126 6.24 13.97 -1.57
CA GLN A 126 5.43 14.18 -0.39
C GLN A 126 4.25 15.04 -0.82
N HIS A 127 3.08 14.74 -0.27
CA HIS A 127 1.94 15.65 -0.26
C HIS A 127 1.47 15.81 1.17
N CYS A 128 1.22 17.06 1.59
CA CYS A 128 0.77 17.38 2.94
C CYS A 128 -0.55 18.17 2.88
N VAL A 129 -1.43 17.87 3.83
CA VAL A 129 -2.71 18.53 4.01
C VAL A 129 -2.84 18.96 5.46
N LYS A 130 -3.28 20.20 5.68
CA LYS A 130 -3.62 20.70 7.00
C LYS A 130 -4.88 20.02 7.48
N ILE A 131 -4.86 19.52 8.72
CA ILE A 131 -6.03 18.91 9.36
C ILE A 131 -6.76 19.99 10.16
N ASN A 132 -7.95 20.37 9.69
CA ASN A 132 -8.82 21.32 10.36
C ASN A 132 -9.86 20.59 11.22
N ASN A 133 -10.22 19.37 10.84
CA ASN A 133 -11.13 18.55 11.63
C ASN A 133 -10.43 18.02 12.89
N LYS A 134 -10.75 18.64 14.03
CA LYS A 134 -10.15 18.31 15.34
C LYS A 134 -10.41 16.89 15.84
N SER A 135 -11.36 16.15 15.25
CA SER A 135 -11.56 14.74 15.60
C SER A 135 -10.51 13.82 14.97
N ILE A 136 -9.82 14.27 13.92
CA ILE A 136 -8.78 13.50 13.24
C ILE A 136 -7.49 13.68 14.04
N THR A 137 -7.29 12.83 15.04
CA THR A 137 -6.05 12.77 15.83
C THR A 137 -5.33 11.44 15.60
N PRO A 138 -4.04 11.32 15.94
CA PRO A 138 -3.33 10.04 15.92
C PRO A 138 -4.08 8.93 16.66
N GLU A 139 -4.65 9.23 17.83
CA GLU A 139 -5.43 8.26 18.62
C GLU A 139 -6.69 7.81 17.89
N PHE A 140 -7.41 8.74 17.23
CA PHE A 140 -8.58 8.38 16.44
C PHE A 140 -8.22 7.47 15.26
N ILE A 141 -7.14 7.81 14.54
CA ILE A 141 -6.63 7.01 13.42
C ILE A 141 -6.31 5.59 13.90
N GLU A 142 -5.61 5.46 15.02
CA GLU A 142 -5.20 4.18 15.61
C GLU A 142 -6.35 3.34 16.14
N GLN A 143 -7.44 3.95 16.60
CA GLN A 143 -8.61 3.25 17.12
C GLN A 143 -9.64 2.91 16.04
N THR A 144 -9.61 3.60 14.90
CA THR A 144 -10.65 3.48 13.87
C THR A 144 -10.11 2.86 12.59
N PHE A 145 -9.12 3.49 11.96
CA PHE A 145 -8.67 3.11 10.61
C PHE A 145 -7.61 2.01 10.63
N ILE A 146 -6.66 2.07 11.56
CA ILE A 146 -5.60 1.05 11.64
C ILE A 146 -6.18 -0.36 11.84
N PRO A 147 -7.14 -0.60 12.76
CA PRO A 147 -7.73 -1.92 12.93
C PRO A 147 -8.48 -2.39 11.68
N GLU A 148 -9.22 -1.50 11.01
CA GLU A 148 -9.92 -1.81 9.76
C GLU A 148 -8.95 -2.26 8.66
N LEU A 149 -7.83 -1.56 8.50
CA LEU A 149 -6.80 -1.93 7.51
C LEU A 149 -6.08 -3.23 7.87
N ILE A 150 -5.84 -3.48 9.16
CA ILE A 150 -5.29 -4.75 9.64
C ILE A 150 -6.24 -5.90 9.29
N ASP A 151 -7.53 -5.75 9.60
CA ASP A 151 -8.56 -6.74 9.30
C ASP A 151 -8.71 -6.96 7.79
N GLU A 152 -8.78 -5.90 6.98
CA GLU A 152 -8.85 -6.00 5.52
C GLU A 152 -7.63 -6.76 4.97
N SER A 153 -6.43 -6.44 5.45
CA SER A 153 -5.20 -7.11 5.00
C SER A 153 -5.18 -8.61 5.33
N ASN A 154 -5.65 -8.97 6.54
CA ASN A 154 -5.74 -10.36 6.98
C ASN A 154 -6.80 -11.14 6.19
N GLN A 155 -7.97 -10.54 5.97
CA GLN A 155 -9.04 -11.14 5.17
C GLN A 155 -8.55 -11.43 3.75
N LEU A 156 -7.94 -10.44 3.09
CA LEU A 156 -7.39 -10.61 1.73
C LEU A 156 -6.29 -11.68 1.71
N SER A 157 -5.41 -11.72 2.70
CA SER A 157 -4.36 -12.75 2.81
C SER A 157 -4.92 -14.17 2.94
N LYS A 158 -5.96 -14.37 3.77
CA LYS A 158 -6.64 -15.66 3.90
C LYS A 158 -7.38 -16.05 2.63
N MET A 159 -8.04 -15.10 1.97
CA MET A 159 -8.73 -15.32 0.68
C MET A 159 -7.74 -15.77 -0.40
N MET A 160 -6.52 -15.23 -0.36
CA MET A 160 -5.41 -15.63 -1.22
C MET A 160 -4.68 -16.89 -0.76
N LYS A 161 -5.14 -17.55 0.33
CA LYS A 161 -4.51 -18.72 0.96
C LYS A 161 -3.04 -18.49 1.34
N MET A 162 -2.64 -17.25 1.62
CA MET A 162 -1.27 -16.92 2.04
C MET A 162 -1.06 -17.16 3.54
N THR A 163 -2.08 -16.90 4.34
CA THR A 163 -2.10 -17.16 5.79
C THR A 163 -3.33 -17.99 6.17
N SER A 164 -3.21 -18.77 7.24
CA SER A 164 -4.33 -19.52 7.84
C SER A 164 -4.92 -18.83 9.07
N GLU A 165 -4.18 -17.89 9.65
CA GLU A 165 -4.52 -17.18 10.89
C GLU A 165 -4.38 -15.68 10.69
N ASP A 166 -4.98 -14.90 11.60
CA ASP A 166 -4.81 -13.45 11.64
C ASP A 166 -3.42 -13.08 12.16
N MET A 167 -2.71 -12.28 11.39
CA MET A 167 -1.49 -11.63 11.83
C MET A 167 -1.90 -10.45 12.72
N GLN A 168 -1.32 -10.36 13.93
CA GLN A 168 -1.63 -9.29 14.89
C GLN A 168 -1.52 -7.88 14.27
N ASN A 169 -0.51 -7.67 13.43
CA ASN A 169 -0.24 -6.39 12.79
C ASN A 169 -0.70 -6.36 11.32
N GLY A 170 -1.53 -7.30 10.90
CA GLY A 170 -1.97 -7.43 9.51
C GLY A 170 -0.98 -8.17 8.62
N ALA A 171 -1.44 -8.54 7.43
CA ALA A 171 -0.69 -9.38 6.50
C ALA A 171 -0.16 -8.55 5.32
N TYR A 172 1.17 -8.48 5.20
CA TYR A 172 1.83 -7.86 4.05
C TYR A 172 1.85 -8.82 2.86
N THR A 173 1.21 -8.43 1.77
CA THR A 173 1.09 -9.24 0.55
C THR A 173 1.35 -8.37 -0.70
N PRO A 174 1.39 -8.95 -1.91
CA PRO A 174 1.45 -8.17 -3.15
C PRO A 174 0.36 -7.10 -3.29
N VAL A 175 -0.84 -7.38 -2.78
CA VAL A 175 -2.03 -6.53 -2.90
C VAL A 175 -2.25 -5.65 -1.66
N THR A 176 -1.71 -6.05 -0.51
CA THR A 176 -1.79 -5.31 0.77
C THR A 176 -0.39 -4.85 1.20
N ASN A 177 0.31 -4.16 0.30
CA ASN A 177 1.67 -3.68 0.53
C ASN A 177 1.69 -2.26 1.14
N CYS A 178 2.88 -1.65 1.25
CA CYS A 178 3.05 -0.32 1.84
C CYS A 178 2.25 0.79 1.12
N SER A 179 2.13 0.74 -0.21
CA SER A 179 1.36 1.72 -0.98
C SER A 179 -0.13 1.52 -0.84
N TRP A 180 -0.59 0.27 -0.79
CA TRP A 180 -1.98 -0.03 -0.47
C TRP A 180 -2.36 0.54 0.90
N PHE A 181 -1.54 0.26 1.92
CA PHE A 181 -1.81 0.73 3.28
C PHE A 181 -1.78 2.26 3.38
N ALA A 182 -0.72 2.90 2.88
CA ALA A 182 -0.57 4.34 2.95
C ALA A 182 -1.66 5.07 2.15
N GLY A 183 -1.99 4.57 0.96
CA GLY A 183 -3.01 5.15 0.10
C GLY A 183 -4.43 4.99 0.66
N LYS A 184 -4.78 3.80 1.18
CA LYS A 184 -6.07 3.58 1.86
C LYS A 184 -6.22 4.47 3.09
N LEU A 185 -5.21 4.48 3.97
CA LEU A 185 -5.20 5.29 5.19
C LEU A 185 -5.36 6.78 4.86
N TRP A 186 -4.59 7.27 3.89
CA TRP A 186 -4.70 8.64 3.41
C TRP A 186 -6.11 8.96 2.91
N ASN A 187 -6.66 8.13 2.01
CA ASN A 187 -7.97 8.37 1.43
C ASN A 187 -9.10 8.32 2.48
N GLN A 188 -9.01 7.44 3.48
CA GLN A 188 -9.97 7.42 4.61
C GLN A 188 -9.89 8.70 5.44
N ILE A 189 -8.69 9.24 5.68
CA ILE A 189 -8.51 10.49 6.42
C ILE A 189 -9.03 11.69 5.63
N MET A 190 -8.74 11.76 4.31
CA MET A 190 -9.24 12.85 3.46
C MET A 190 -10.78 12.85 3.33
N GLN A 191 -11.42 11.69 3.38
CA GLN A 191 -12.89 11.58 3.43
C GLN A 191 -13.51 12.16 4.72
N LEU A 192 -12.76 12.20 5.82
CA LEU A 192 -13.20 12.82 7.07
C LEU A 192 -12.81 14.29 7.21
N GLU A 193 -11.69 14.69 6.60
CA GLU A 193 -11.22 16.07 6.65
C GLU A 193 -12.09 16.99 5.79
N PHE A 194 -12.51 16.51 4.61
CA PHE A 194 -13.26 17.31 3.65
C PHE A 194 -14.73 16.88 3.56
N GLU A 195 -15.63 17.85 3.58
CA GLU A 195 -17.08 17.61 3.43
C GLU A 195 -17.54 17.67 1.97
N GLN A 196 -16.86 18.46 1.13
CA GLN A 196 -17.26 18.66 -0.26
C GLN A 196 -16.64 17.59 -1.16
N PRO A 197 -17.43 16.91 -2.02
CA PRO A 197 -16.93 15.88 -2.93
C PRO A 197 -15.75 16.33 -3.80
N ALA A 198 -15.74 17.58 -4.25
CA ALA A 198 -14.66 18.14 -5.05
C ALA A 198 -13.34 18.26 -4.26
N GLU A 199 -13.40 18.62 -2.98
CA GLU A 199 -12.21 18.71 -2.13
C GLU A 199 -11.68 17.31 -1.78
N ILE A 200 -12.57 16.35 -1.56
CA ILE A 200 -12.21 14.94 -1.38
C ILE A 200 -11.50 14.43 -2.63
N GLU A 201 -12.08 14.60 -3.82
CA GLU A 201 -11.51 14.13 -5.09
C GLU A 201 -10.15 14.75 -5.36
N LEU A 202 -9.99 16.05 -5.08
CA LEU A 202 -8.72 16.75 -5.25
C LEU A 202 -7.61 16.20 -4.34
N ASN A 203 -7.94 15.79 -3.11
CA ASN A 203 -6.97 15.31 -2.13
C ASN A 203 -6.83 13.79 -2.09
N GLN A 204 -7.64 13.03 -2.81
CA GLN A 204 -7.48 11.59 -2.91
C GLN A 204 -6.25 11.22 -3.74
N VAL A 205 -5.59 10.14 -3.34
CA VAL A 205 -4.47 9.57 -4.08
C VAL A 205 -4.86 8.28 -4.78
N GLU A 206 -4.39 8.16 -6.02
CA GLU A 206 -4.33 6.89 -6.72
C GLU A 206 -3.00 6.21 -6.38
N PHE A 207 -3.07 5.00 -5.86
CA PHE A 207 -1.90 4.24 -5.41
C PHE A 207 -1.81 2.85 -6.05
N GLU A 208 -2.85 2.40 -6.77
CA GLU A 208 -2.88 1.09 -7.41
C GLU A 208 -2.65 1.19 -8.91
N GLN A 209 -1.86 0.26 -9.44
CA GLN A 209 -1.84 -0.01 -10.87
C GLN A 209 -2.80 -1.16 -11.19
N SER A 210 -3.75 -0.91 -12.08
CA SER A 210 -4.58 -2.00 -12.64
C SER A 210 -3.72 -2.97 -13.43
N PHE A 211 -4.01 -4.26 -13.27
CA PHE A 211 -3.37 -5.32 -14.03
C PHE A 211 -4.35 -6.13 -14.90
N GLU A 212 -5.58 -5.65 -15.04
CA GLU A 212 -6.65 -6.28 -15.84
C GLU A 212 -6.28 -6.43 -17.31
N ASN A 213 -5.42 -5.54 -17.84
CA ASN A 213 -4.90 -5.63 -19.20
C ASN A 213 -3.84 -6.72 -19.39
N TYR A 214 -3.35 -7.34 -18.31
CA TYR A 214 -2.29 -8.33 -18.34
C TYR A 214 -2.76 -9.73 -17.92
N ILE A 215 -3.81 -9.84 -17.11
CA ILE A 215 -4.36 -11.11 -16.61
C ILE A 215 -5.89 -11.07 -16.68
N ASN A 216 -6.49 -12.14 -17.21
CA ASN A 216 -7.91 -12.40 -17.02
C ASN A 216 -8.13 -13.02 -15.62
N LEU A 217 -8.42 -12.17 -14.64
CA LEU A 217 -8.66 -12.61 -13.26
C LEU A 217 -9.91 -13.46 -13.10
N ASP A 218 -10.94 -13.26 -13.92
CA ASP A 218 -12.16 -14.05 -13.84
C ASP A 218 -11.88 -15.51 -14.20
N GLU A 219 -11.17 -15.73 -15.30
CA GLU A 219 -10.74 -17.08 -15.72
C GLU A 219 -9.88 -17.74 -14.64
N LEU A 220 -8.97 -16.95 -14.03
CA LEU A 220 -8.06 -17.45 -13.00
C LEU A 220 -8.81 -17.82 -11.72
N ALA A 221 -9.71 -16.95 -11.26
CA ALA A 221 -10.55 -17.14 -10.09
C ALA A 221 -11.42 -18.39 -10.23
N ASP A 222 -12.07 -18.58 -11.37
CA ASP A 222 -12.95 -19.73 -11.61
C ASP A 222 -12.16 -21.04 -11.63
N LYS A 223 -10.99 -21.06 -12.28
CA LYS A 223 -10.16 -22.27 -12.38
C LYS A 223 -9.47 -22.65 -11.07
N LEU A 224 -9.10 -21.68 -10.26
CA LEU A 224 -8.42 -21.90 -8.97
C LEU A 224 -9.39 -22.01 -7.79
N GLY A 225 -10.69 -21.81 -8.01
CA GLY A 225 -11.69 -21.79 -6.94
C GLY A 225 -11.47 -20.61 -5.97
N LEU A 226 -11.07 -19.46 -6.50
CA LEU A 226 -10.78 -18.23 -5.77
C LEU A 226 -11.72 -17.10 -6.22
N PRO A 227 -13.05 -17.22 -5.99
CA PRO A 227 -14.02 -16.25 -6.53
C PRO A 227 -13.74 -14.81 -6.10
N LEU A 228 -13.12 -14.61 -4.92
CA LEU A 228 -12.81 -13.30 -4.36
C LEU A 228 -11.58 -12.62 -5.00
N VAL A 229 -10.76 -13.39 -5.74
CA VAL A 229 -9.67 -12.80 -6.54
C VAL A 229 -10.22 -11.95 -7.69
N LYS A 230 -11.49 -12.16 -8.09
CA LYS A 230 -12.18 -11.32 -9.06
C LYS A 230 -12.32 -9.88 -8.60
N ASP A 231 -12.22 -9.59 -7.29
CA ASP A 231 -12.39 -8.24 -6.75
C ASP A 231 -11.07 -7.46 -6.64
N ILE A 232 -9.94 -8.12 -6.88
CA ILE A 232 -8.63 -7.48 -6.88
C ILE A 232 -8.46 -6.75 -8.21
N ARG A 233 -8.60 -5.42 -8.21
CA ARG A 233 -8.49 -4.59 -9.44
C ARG A 233 -7.07 -4.17 -9.75
N GLY A 234 -6.20 -4.13 -8.76
CA GLY A 234 -4.87 -3.56 -8.89
C GLY A 234 -3.91 -3.97 -7.77
N ILE A 235 -2.70 -3.47 -7.88
CA ILE A 235 -1.63 -3.65 -6.90
C ILE A 235 -1.10 -2.28 -6.48
N GLY A 236 -0.89 -2.09 -5.18
CA GLY A 236 -0.23 -0.89 -4.68
C GLY A 236 1.15 -0.72 -5.31
N ASP A 237 1.44 0.45 -5.87
CA ASP A 237 2.77 0.80 -6.40
C ASP A 237 3.18 2.19 -5.90
N PRO A 238 4.31 2.32 -5.19
CA PRO A 238 4.74 3.64 -4.75
C PRO A 238 5.14 4.54 -5.92
N GLY A 239 5.45 3.98 -7.10
CA GLY A 239 5.60 4.74 -8.35
C GLY A 239 4.31 5.38 -8.85
N MET A 240 3.18 4.65 -8.80
CA MET A 240 1.85 5.18 -9.12
C MET A 240 1.46 6.29 -8.14
N LEU A 241 1.68 6.06 -6.84
CA LEU A 241 1.46 7.09 -5.82
C LEU A 241 2.31 8.34 -6.08
N ALA A 242 3.61 8.16 -6.38
CA ALA A 242 4.51 9.28 -6.69
C ALA A 242 4.05 10.08 -7.91
N GLU A 243 3.60 9.40 -8.96
CA GLU A 243 3.06 10.05 -10.16
C GLU A 243 1.77 10.81 -9.87
N ASN A 244 0.83 10.20 -9.15
CA ASN A 244 -0.41 10.84 -8.75
C ASN A 244 -0.12 12.11 -7.93
N ILE A 245 0.80 12.02 -6.96
CA ILE A 245 1.21 13.17 -6.16
C ILE A 245 1.75 14.31 -7.06
N LYS A 246 2.60 13.98 -8.02
CA LYS A 246 3.19 14.97 -8.94
C LYS A 246 2.14 15.65 -9.82
N ASN A 247 1.22 14.86 -10.38
CA ASN A 247 0.29 15.34 -11.39
C ASN A 247 -0.86 16.15 -10.79
N ASN A 248 -1.34 15.76 -9.61
CA ASN A 248 -2.57 16.32 -9.04
C ASN A 248 -2.33 17.51 -8.11
N PHE A 249 -1.12 17.65 -7.55
CA PHE A 249 -0.86 18.64 -6.50
C PHE A 249 0.16 19.73 -6.88
N HIS A 250 0.61 19.75 -8.14
CA HIS A 250 1.53 20.76 -8.69
C HIS A 250 2.74 21.08 -7.79
N ILE A 251 3.38 20.03 -7.27
CA ILE A 251 4.53 20.09 -6.36
C ILE A 251 5.87 19.97 -7.11
#